data_AF-A0A936J0K4-F1
#
_entry.id   AF-A0A936J0K4-F1
#
_cell.length_a   1.000
_cell.length_b   1.000
_cell.length_c   1.000
_cell.angle_alpha   90.00
_cell.angle_beta   90.00
_cell.angle_gamma   90.00
#
_symmetry.space_group_name_H-M   'P 1'
#
loop_
_entity.id
_entity.type
_entity.pdbx_description
1 polymer ?
#
loop_
_entity_poly.entity_id
_entity_poly.type
_entity_poly.pdbx_seq_one_letter_code
_entity_poly.pdbx_strand_id
1 'polypeptide(L)'
;MNAILKIIEPNGNVSEYHLKPGATITIGRAKDNDIVLNDRRVSRKHAQVASIGDRFKVIDGYIENGELIRSVNRVFINGAPLLEKSLEPGDSIVIGESKLEYAEELAEPTLADPVPYRPVVAATSVSTSPTVANLSGSVDYDDKPLGHTQLQISANEIIGRQTHLSMESGIATPEEIKDLRRKAKILELLYEMSKSLGTIFDLKEIFEKATDLIFRGTPADRVVALIADETLDGRILDYSLNPVGVRTRNENIGQMTEKLTISRTITQKVMREKVALLSQDAKTDAQFQGAESIFSQGVRSTICAPLITESNVHGVLYADRLDPFAAFTPDHLELISAVAAQTAVTVETIKAHKKLAREEVARANYSRFMPEYVVKQLLENPASFRLGGVNQKITVLFADIRGFTALSENANPEKVVGLLNKYFSAMSEIIFEHGGTLDKYIGDGLMALFGAPTASEEDALNAVKAAVTMQKRMVKLNEELRAEGYSHISIGIGLHTGEATIGYIGSDKRSEYTAIGDTVNLAARLESNASGGQILMTDATAEASGNRVPVNVLEPLTVKNRVQPVAVLEIRWG
;
A
#
# COMPACT_ATOMS: atom_id res chain seq x y z
N MET A 1 21.06 -34.38 -6.44
CA MET A 1 20.51 -33.19 -5.76
C MET A 1 21.00 -31.98 -6.51
N ASN A 2 20.09 -31.15 -7.02
CA ASN A 2 20.43 -29.86 -7.62
C ASN A 2 20.23 -28.81 -6.53
N ALA A 3 21.32 -28.37 -5.88
CA ALA A 3 21.27 -27.28 -4.91
C ALA A 3 21.31 -25.94 -5.65
N ILE A 4 20.41 -25.03 -5.32
CA ILE A 4 20.29 -23.73 -5.97
C ILE A 4 20.21 -22.61 -4.93
N LEU A 5 20.70 -21.43 -5.31
CA LEU A 5 20.40 -20.17 -4.65
C LEU A 5 19.48 -19.36 -5.54
N LYS A 6 18.27 -19.10 -5.06
CA LYS A 6 17.34 -18.16 -5.70
C LYS A 6 17.63 -16.76 -5.19
N ILE A 7 18.08 -15.88 -6.06
CA ILE A 7 18.52 -14.52 -5.77
C ILE A 7 17.39 -13.56 -6.14
N ILE A 8 16.94 -12.79 -5.17
CA ILE A 8 15.88 -11.78 -5.28
C ILE A 8 16.53 -10.41 -5.06
N GLU A 9 16.61 -9.62 -6.14
CA GLU A 9 17.15 -8.27 -6.11
C GLU A 9 16.09 -7.23 -5.66
N PRO A 10 16.51 -6.03 -5.19
CA PRO A 10 15.57 -5.00 -4.69
C PRO A 10 14.62 -4.44 -5.74
N ASN A 11 14.98 -4.58 -7.02
CA ASN A 11 14.14 -4.21 -8.18
C ASN A 11 13.04 -5.27 -8.48
N GLY A 12 12.97 -6.36 -7.71
CA GLY A 12 12.04 -7.47 -7.90
C GLY A 12 12.51 -8.53 -8.91
N ASN A 13 13.70 -8.38 -9.50
CA ASN A 13 14.26 -9.39 -10.39
C ASN A 13 14.64 -10.64 -9.59
N VAL A 14 14.27 -11.80 -10.14
CA VAL A 14 14.60 -13.11 -9.58
C VAL A 14 15.52 -13.84 -10.55
N SER A 15 16.62 -14.36 -10.05
CA SER A 15 17.56 -15.19 -10.79
C SER A 15 17.97 -16.40 -9.95
N GLU A 16 18.47 -17.44 -10.60
CA GLU A 16 18.85 -18.69 -9.94
C GLU A 16 20.31 -19.01 -10.22
N TYR A 17 21.02 -19.46 -9.19
CA TYR A 17 22.42 -19.87 -9.29
C TYR A 17 22.59 -21.30 -8.78
N HIS A 18 23.04 -22.20 -9.64
CA HIS A 18 23.25 -23.60 -9.30
C HIS A 18 24.56 -23.79 -8.54
N LEU A 19 24.46 -24.35 -7.34
CA LEU A 19 25.59 -24.66 -6.48
C LEU A 19 26.19 -26.00 -6.91
N LYS A 20 27.50 -26.00 -7.20
CA LYS A 20 28.23 -27.21 -7.61
C LYS A 20 29.01 -27.79 -6.42
N PRO A 21 28.90 -29.09 -6.11
CA PRO A 21 29.73 -29.74 -5.10
C PRO A 21 31.22 -29.53 -5.39
N GLY A 22 32.00 -29.24 -4.34
CA GLY A 22 33.45 -28.97 -4.44
C GLY A 22 33.83 -27.57 -4.93
N ALA A 23 32.88 -26.69 -5.26
CA ALA A 23 33.15 -25.30 -5.60
C ALA A 23 33.00 -24.38 -4.38
N THR A 24 33.80 -23.31 -4.36
CA THR A 24 33.60 -22.14 -3.48
C THR A 24 33.07 -21.02 -4.34
N ILE A 25 31.92 -20.47 -3.95
CA ILE A 25 31.18 -19.46 -4.70
C ILE A 25 31.30 -18.15 -3.95
N THR A 26 31.69 -17.09 -4.65
CA THR A 26 31.88 -15.76 -4.10
C THR A 26 30.70 -14.86 -4.41
N ILE A 27 30.30 -14.05 -3.43
CA ILE A 27 29.16 -13.14 -3.51
C ILE A 27 29.64 -11.73 -3.17
N GLY A 28 29.37 -10.75 -4.03
CA GLY A 28 29.80 -9.38 -3.78
C GLY A 28 29.42 -8.37 -4.85
N ARG A 29 29.80 -7.12 -4.64
CA ARG A 29 29.51 -6.01 -5.58
C ARG A 29 30.43 -6.00 -6.80
N ALA A 30 31.63 -6.57 -6.70
CA ALA A 30 32.59 -6.51 -7.78
C ALA A 30 32.24 -7.55 -8.87
N LYS A 31 32.51 -7.21 -10.14
CA LYS A 31 32.12 -8.02 -11.32
C LYS A 31 32.85 -9.37 -11.42
N ASP A 32 33.89 -9.57 -10.60
CA ASP A 32 34.69 -10.78 -10.51
C ASP A 32 34.15 -11.81 -9.50
N ASN A 33 33.02 -11.53 -8.83
CA ASN A 33 32.31 -12.53 -8.02
C ASN A 33 31.42 -13.42 -8.89
N ASP A 34 31.18 -14.64 -8.42
CA ASP A 34 30.26 -15.59 -9.06
C ASP A 34 28.81 -15.10 -9.01
N ILE A 35 28.40 -14.51 -7.88
CA ILE A 35 27.12 -13.82 -7.72
C ILE A 35 27.38 -12.33 -7.50
N VAL A 36 26.99 -11.51 -8.47
CA VAL A 36 27.19 -10.07 -8.44
C VAL A 36 25.93 -9.37 -7.93
N LEU A 37 26.03 -8.70 -6.79
CA LEU A 37 24.93 -7.94 -6.19
C LEU A 37 25.19 -6.44 -6.35
N ASN A 38 24.36 -5.75 -7.14
CA ASN A 38 24.56 -4.34 -7.49
C ASN A 38 24.04 -3.38 -6.40
N ASP A 39 24.59 -3.49 -5.19
CA ASP A 39 24.26 -2.65 -4.02
C ASP A 39 25.52 -2.05 -3.40
N ARG A 40 25.52 -0.74 -3.14
CA ARG A 40 26.65 0.00 -2.54
C ARG A 40 26.98 -0.43 -1.10
N ARG A 41 26.02 -1.00 -0.36
CA ARG A 41 26.23 -1.58 0.98
C ARG A 41 26.93 -2.93 0.92
N VAL A 42 26.95 -3.57 -0.24
CA VAL A 42 27.63 -4.85 -0.43
C VAL A 42 29.13 -4.59 -0.68
N SER A 43 29.96 -5.33 0.05
CA SER A 43 31.41 -5.27 -0.05
C SER A 43 31.85 -5.77 -1.43
N ARG A 44 33.05 -5.38 -1.89
CA ARG A 44 33.55 -5.83 -3.19
C ARG A 44 33.56 -7.36 -3.30
N LYS A 45 34.02 -8.05 -2.25
CA LYS A 45 33.77 -9.46 -1.96
C LYS A 45 33.14 -9.50 -0.57
N HIS A 46 31.97 -10.09 -0.42
CA HIS A 46 31.13 -9.89 0.76
C HIS A 46 30.83 -11.17 1.50
N ALA A 47 30.49 -12.24 0.78
CA ALA A 47 30.28 -13.55 1.38
C ALA A 47 30.86 -14.62 0.46
N GLN A 48 31.08 -15.80 1.01
CA GLN A 48 31.37 -16.98 0.22
C GLN A 48 30.49 -18.15 0.66
N VAL A 49 30.10 -18.99 -0.29
CA VAL A 49 29.44 -20.27 -0.05
C VAL A 49 30.44 -21.37 -0.38
N ALA A 50 30.86 -22.11 0.63
CA ALA A 50 31.81 -23.21 0.49
C ALA A 50 31.06 -24.55 0.54
N SER A 51 31.42 -25.47 -0.35
CA SER A 51 30.95 -26.85 -0.31
C SER A 51 31.74 -27.65 0.74
N ILE A 52 31.03 -28.38 1.61
CA ILE A 52 31.58 -29.29 2.61
C ILE A 52 30.90 -30.65 2.40
N GLY A 53 31.54 -31.53 1.63
CA GLY A 53 30.92 -32.77 1.18
C GLY A 53 29.70 -32.48 0.30
N ASP A 54 28.55 -33.08 0.64
CA ASP A 54 27.28 -32.87 -0.07
C ASP A 54 26.47 -31.68 0.45
N ARG A 55 27.03 -30.89 1.38
CA ARG A 55 26.34 -29.73 1.98
C ARG A 55 27.06 -28.43 1.63
N PHE A 56 26.34 -27.32 1.74
CA PHE A 56 26.88 -25.98 1.51
C PHE A 56 26.89 -25.19 2.82
N LYS A 57 27.90 -24.34 2.98
CA LYS A 57 28.05 -23.46 4.15
C LYS A 57 28.28 -22.05 3.66
N VAL A 58 27.45 -21.11 4.12
CA VAL A 58 27.67 -19.68 3.87
C VAL A 58 28.55 -19.10 4.96
N ILE A 59 29.48 -18.21 4.57
CA ILE A 59 30.42 -17.53 5.44
C ILE A 59 30.34 -16.03 5.15
N ASP A 60 30.26 -15.24 6.22
CA ASP A 60 30.27 -13.78 6.20
C ASP A 60 31.71 -13.26 6.10
N GLY A 61 32.13 -12.98 4.88
CA GLY A 61 33.51 -12.70 4.48
C GLY A 61 34.04 -13.66 3.42
N TYR A 62 35.33 -13.55 3.12
CA TYR A 62 36.03 -14.45 2.20
C TYR A 62 37.41 -14.80 2.75
N ILE A 63 37.94 -15.97 2.34
CA ILE A 63 39.26 -16.41 2.77
C ILE A 63 40.29 -15.97 1.72
N GLU A 64 41.31 -15.23 2.15
CA GLU A 64 42.43 -14.81 1.31
C GLU A 64 43.73 -15.10 2.08
N ASN A 65 44.67 -15.82 1.45
CA ASN A 65 45.94 -16.25 2.06
C ASN A 65 45.79 -17.03 3.39
N GLY A 66 44.66 -17.73 3.59
CA GLY A 66 44.39 -18.51 4.79
C GLY A 66 43.78 -17.71 5.94
N GLU A 67 43.57 -16.40 5.79
CA GLU A 67 42.91 -15.55 6.76
C GLU A 67 41.49 -15.16 6.30
N LEU A 68 40.55 -15.10 7.25
CA LEU A 68 39.18 -14.68 6.98
C LEU A 68 39.09 -13.15 6.99
N ILE A 69 38.83 -12.57 5.82
CA ILE A 69 38.54 -11.15 5.67
C ILE A 69 37.02 -10.97 5.77
N ARG A 70 36.58 -10.31 6.84
CA ARG A 70 35.17 -10.05 7.14
C ARG A 70 34.57 -9.04 6.17
N SER A 71 33.28 -9.20 5.89
CA SER A 71 32.51 -8.20 5.15
C SER A 71 32.40 -6.89 5.94
N VAL A 72 32.11 -5.79 5.23
CA VAL A 72 31.87 -4.47 5.87
C VAL A 72 30.50 -4.43 6.56
N ASN A 73 29.50 -5.07 5.96
CA ASN A 73 28.14 -5.19 6.51
C ASN A 73 27.82 -6.67 6.64
N ARG A 74 27.40 -7.13 7.82
CA ARG A 74 27.28 -8.56 8.12
C ARG A 74 26.28 -9.26 7.19
N VAL A 75 26.49 -10.56 6.96
CA VAL A 75 25.49 -11.45 6.35
C VAL A 75 24.46 -11.83 7.41
N PHE A 76 23.18 -11.71 7.07
CA PHE A 76 22.08 -12.14 7.93
C PHE A 76 21.49 -13.44 7.39
N ILE A 77 21.31 -14.43 8.26
CA ILE A 77 20.72 -15.72 7.88
C ILE A 77 19.53 -15.95 8.78
N ASN A 78 18.36 -16.12 8.18
CA ASN A 78 17.06 -16.21 8.87
C ASN A 78 16.86 -15.07 9.90
N GLY A 79 17.31 -13.86 9.55
CA GLY A 79 17.18 -12.65 10.37
C GLY A 79 18.28 -12.44 11.42
N ALA A 80 19.20 -13.37 11.61
CA ALA A 80 20.30 -13.24 12.57
C ALA A 80 21.66 -13.00 11.88
N PRO A 81 22.51 -12.09 12.37
CA PRO A 81 23.86 -11.91 11.83
C PRO A 81 24.75 -13.07 12.28
N LEU A 82 25.07 -13.98 11.36
CA LEU A 82 25.90 -15.15 11.63
C LEU A 82 27.22 -15.07 10.86
N LEU A 83 28.32 -15.42 11.53
CA LEU A 83 29.64 -15.52 10.92
C LEU A 83 29.66 -16.61 9.84
N GLU A 84 28.99 -17.73 10.12
CA GLU A 84 28.89 -18.86 9.22
C GLU A 84 27.69 -19.74 9.59
N LYS A 85 27.11 -20.44 8.60
CA LYS A 85 26.04 -21.42 8.82
C LYS A 85 26.04 -22.46 7.71
N SER A 86 25.84 -23.73 8.05
CA SER A 86 25.49 -24.76 7.08
C SER A 86 24.08 -24.49 6.57
N LEU A 87 23.91 -24.47 5.25
CA LEU A 87 22.65 -24.17 4.59
C LEU A 87 21.72 -25.39 4.61
N GLU A 88 20.47 -25.15 4.99
CA GLU A 88 19.37 -26.10 4.93
C GLU A 88 18.29 -25.57 3.96
N PRO A 89 17.56 -26.44 3.24
CA PRO A 89 16.50 -26.01 2.34
C PRO A 89 15.50 -25.05 3.01
N GLY A 90 15.26 -23.89 2.40
CA GLY A 90 14.44 -22.80 2.95
C GLY A 90 15.22 -21.74 3.73
N ASP A 91 16.54 -21.88 3.88
CA ASP A 91 17.36 -20.84 4.51
C ASP A 91 17.38 -19.55 3.67
N SER A 92 17.09 -18.44 4.34
CA SER A 92 17.09 -17.09 3.76
C SER A 92 18.34 -16.34 4.19
N ILE A 93 19.19 -16.01 3.23
CA ILE A 93 20.42 -15.23 3.37
C ILE A 93 20.17 -13.81 2.86
N VAL A 94 20.42 -12.79 3.68
CA VAL A 94 20.26 -11.38 3.32
C VAL A 94 21.63 -10.71 3.29
N ILE A 95 21.93 -10.08 2.15
CA ILE A 95 23.18 -9.36 1.87
C ILE A 95 22.80 -8.00 1.26
N GLY A 96 23.04 -6.91 2.00
CA GLY A 96 22.54 -5.59 1.61
C GLY A 96 21.00 -5.58 1.59
N GLU A 97 20.40 -5.17 0.47
CA GLU A 97 18.96 -5.31 0.21
C GLU A 97 18.57 -6.56 -0.58
N SER A 98 19.54 -7.40 -0.99
CA SER A 98 19.25 -8.62 -1.76
C SER A 98 18.97 -9.80 -0.83
N LYS A 99 17.98 -10.62 -1.19
CA LYS A 99 17.61 -11.85 -0.48
C LYS A 99 17.99 -13.06 -1.34
N LEU A 100 18.67 -14.03 -0.76
CA LEU A 100 19.02 -15.30 -1.40
C LEU A 100 18.36 -16.43 -0.61
N GLU A 101 17.72 -17.36 -1.31
CA GLU A 101 17.05 -18.51 -0.70
C GLU A 101 17.71 -19.80 -1.18
N TYR A 102 18.14 -20.65 -0.25
CA TYR A 102 18.74 -21.95 -0.56
C TYR A 102 17.65 -23.00 -0.73
N ALA A 103 17.67 -23.73 -1.85
CA ALA A 103 16.75 -24.83 -2.12
C ALA A 103 17.49 -26.04 -2.72
N GLU A 104 16.93 -27.23 -2.53
CA GLU A 104 17.39 -28.47 -3.15
C GLU A 104 16.24 -29.07 -3.97
N GLU A 105 16.42 -29.20 -5.29
CA GLU A 105 15.43 -29.85 -6.15
C GLU A 105 15.59 -31.38 -6.11
N LEU A 106 14.46 -32.07 -5.91
CA LEU A 106 14.30 -33.51 -6.14
C LEU A 106 14.03 -33.72 -7.64
N ALA A 107 14.78 -34.61 -8.29
CA ALA A 107 14.54 -34.96 -9.69
C ALA A 107 13.16 -35.62 -9.84
N GLU A 108 12.31 -35.09 -10.71
CA GLU A 108 10.97 -35.64 -10.99
C GLU A 108 11.05 -37.05 -11.63
N PRO A 109 10.14 -37.99 -11.28
CA PRO A 109 10.04 -39.26 -11.97
C PRO A 109 9.35 -39.09 -13.33
N THR A 110 9.94 -39.68 -14.36
CA THR A 110 9.42 -39.75 -15.73
C THR A 110 8.00 -40.33 -15.80
N LEU A 111 7.08 -39.56 -16.40
CA LEU A 111 5.70 -39.95 -16.72
C LEU A 111 5.66 -41.15 -17.69
N ALA A 112 4.84 -42.15 -17.39
CA ALA A 112 4.49 -43.25 -18.30
C ALA A 112 3.17 -42.96 -19.07
N ASP A 113 3.08 -43.53 -20.26
CA ASP A 113 2.13 -43.23 -21.36
C ASP A 113 0.62 -43.27 -21.05
N PRO A 114 -0.22 -42.56 -21.84
CA PRO A 114 -1.66 -42.43 -21.59
C PRO A 114 -2.48 -43.65 -22.06
N VAL A 115 -3.45 -44.07 -21.24
CA VAL A 115 -4.45 -45.10 -21.59
C VAL A 115 -5.71 -44.43 -22.21
N PRO A 116 -6.31 -44.97 -23.29
CA PRO A 116 -7.34 -44.26 -24.06
C PRO A 116 -8.75 -44.34 -23.47
N TYR A 117 -9.49 -43.24 -23.67
CA TYR A 117 -10.87 -42.98 -23.25
C TYR A 117 -11.91 -43.77 -24.07
N ARG A 118 -13.00 -44.22 -23.43
CA ARG A 118 -14.23 -44.71 -24.07
C ARG A 118 -15.46 -43.95 -23.55
N PRO A 119 -16.32 -43.39 -24.41
CA PRO A 119 -17.51 -42.64 -24.00
C PRO A 119 -18.77 -43.52 -23.96
N VAL A 120 -19.70 -43.24 -23.03
CA VAL A 120 -21.07 -43.77 -23.08
C VAL A 120 -22.08 -42.70 -22.61
N VAL A 121 -22.73 -42.11 -23.64
CA VAL A 121 -24.10 -41.60 -23.84
C VAL A 121 -24.96 -40.95 -22.73
N ALA A 122 -25.70 -39.97 -23.24
CA ALA A 122 -26.63 -39.05 -22.60
C ALA A 122 -27.99 -39.65 -22.19
N ALA A 123 -28.57 -38.94 -21.20
CA ALA A 123 -29.94 -38.83 -20.70
C ALA A 123 -31.11 -39.49 -21.46
N THR A 124 -32.08 -40.02 -20.69
CA THR A 124 -33.49 -39.59 -20.78
C THR A 124 -34.29 -39.85 -19.47
N SER A 125 -35.12 -38.86 -19.16
CA SER A 125 -36.24 -38.71 -18.21
C SER A 125 -36.97 -39.93 -17.61
N VAL A 126 -37.51 -39.79 -16.38
CA VAL A 126 -38.97 -39.82 -16.05
C VAL A 126 -39.20 -39.32 -14.61
N SER A 127 -40.26 -38.50 -14.45
CA SER A 127 -40.88 -38.00 -13.22
C SER A 127 -41.82 -39.01 -12.55
N THR A 128 -41.89 -39.05 -11.20
CA THR A 128 -43.14 -39.06 -10.39
C THR A 128 -42.83 -39.16 -8.89
N SER A 129 -43.39 -38.26 -8.08
CA SER A 129 -43.52 -38.33 -6.61
C SER A 129 -44.72 -39.22 -6.21
N PRO A 130 -45.10 -39.36 -4.91
CA PRO A 130 -44.36 -39.81 -3.73
C PRO A 130 -45.09 -40.98 -3.00
N THR A 131 -44.45 -41.74 -2.11
CA THR A 131 -45.19 -42.49 -1.06
C THR A 131 -44.32 -42.75 0.17
N VAL A 132 -44.90 -42.43 1.33
CA VAL A 132 -44.40 -42.66 2.69
C VAL A 132 -44.65 -44.12 3.09
N ALA A 133 -43.66 -44.80 3.67
CA ALA A 133 -43.90 -46.01 4.46
C ALA A 133 -42.88 -46.14 5.61
N ASN A 134 -43.44 -46.18 6.81
CA ASN A 134 -42.81 -46.48 8.10
C ASN A 134 -42.01 -47.79 8.08
N LEU A 135 -40.86 -47.82 8.76
CA LEU A 135 -40.33 -49.02 9.40
C LEU A 135 -39.70 -48.68 10.75
N SER A 136 -40.43 -49.04 11.80
CA SER A 136 -39.93 -49.35 13.13
C SER A 136 -39.14 -50.67 13.11
N GLY A 137 -37.96 -50.74 13.76
CA GLY A 137 -37.34 -52.03 14.09
C GLY A 137 -35.84 -52.02 14.41
N SER A 138 -35.53 -52.16 15.69
CA SER A 138 -34.29 -52.68 16.34
C SER A 138 -32.93 -52.04 16.04
N VAL A 139 -32.43 -51.33 17.05
CA VAL A 139 -31.03 -50.94 17.23
C VAL A 139 -30.20 -52.19 17.56
N ASP A 140 -29.19 -52.49 16.76
CA ASP A 140 -28.11 -53.42 17.08
C ASP A 140 -26.87 -52.61 17.48
N TYR A 141 -26.36 -52.84 18.69
CA TYR A 141 -25.18 -52.16 19.23
C TYR A 141 -23.93 -52.91 18.74
N ASP A 142 -23.31 -52.44 17.65
CA ASP A 142 -21.96 -52.86 17.28
C ASP A 142 -20.95 -51.86 17.86
N ASP A 143 -20.35 -52.23 19.00
CA ASP A 143 -19.24 -51.56 19.68
C ASP A 143 -17.97 -51.59 18.79
N LYS A 144 -17.91 -50.67 17.81
CA LYS A 144 -16.67 -50.29 17.12
C LYS A 144 -16.40 -48.80 17.34
N PRO A 145 -15.17 -48.39 17.69
CA PRO A 145 -14.87 -46.99 17.98
C PRO A 145 -15.08 -46.15 16.71
N LEU A 146 -16.03 -45.20 16.77
CA LEU A 146 -16.32 -44.25 15.70
C LEU A 146 -15.08 -43.39 15.41
N GLY A 147 -14.63 -43.43 14.16
CA GLY A 147 -13.49 -42.68 13.65
C GLY A 147 -13.77 -41.19 13.42
N HIS A 148 -12.68 -40.42 13.44
CA HIS A 148 -12.43 -39.07 12.91
C HIS A 148 -13.66 -38.23 12.49
N THR A 149 -14.06 -37.26 13.31
CA THR A 149 -15.04 -36.24 12.91
C THR A 149 -14.36 -34.87 12.77
N GLN A 150 -14.05 -34.48 11.54
CA GLN A 150 -13.64 -33.12 11.19
C GLN A 150 -14.85 -32.40 10.61
N LEU A 151 -15.17 -31.22 11.15
CA LEU A 151 -16.26 -30.39 10.64
C LEU A 151 -15.66 -29.12 10.03
N GLN A 152 -15.90 -28.93 8.74
CA GLN A 152 -15.51 -27.73 8.00
C GLN A 152 -16.78 -26.95 7.64
N ILE A 153 -16.76 -25.65 7.88
CA ILE A 153 -17.84 -24.76 7.46
C ILE A 153 -17.20 -23.71 6.55
N SER A 154 -17.70 -23.59 5.32
CA SER A 154 -17.19 -22.57 4.40
C SER A 154 -17.65 -21.17 4.83
N ALA A 155 -16.81 -20.16 4.61
CA ALA A 155 -17.18 -18.77 4.89
C ALA A 155 -18.44 -18.34 4.12
N ASN A 156 -18.63 -18.85 2.89
CA ASN A 156 -19.81 -18.57 2.07
C ASN A 156 -21.12 -19.16 2.64
N GLU A 157 -21.07 -20.32 3.31
CA GLU A 157 -22.25 -20.89 3.98
C GLU A 157 -22.65 -20.11 5.24
N ILE A 158 -21.69 -19.46 5.90
CA ILE A 158 -21.94 -18.60 7.06
C ILE A 158 -22.53 -17.26 6.63
N ILE A 159 -22.04 -16.69 5.53
CA ILE A 159 -22.47 -15.39 4.99
C ILE A 159 -23.81 -15.49 4.23
N GLY A 160 -24.09 -16.64 3.58
CA GLY A 160 -25.19 -16.80 2.63
C GLY A 160 -26.48 -17.42 3.13
N ARG A 161 -26.65 -17.69 4.43
CA ARG A 161 -27.83 -18.42 4.95
C ARG A 161 -29.10 -17.54 4.93
N GLN A 162 -29.81 -17.49 3.79
CA GLN A 162 -31.22 -17.11 3.78
C GLN A 162 -32.03 -18.22 4.45
N THR A 163 -32.51 -17.96 5.66
CA THR A 163 -33.40 -18.88 6.38
C THR A 163 -34.78 -18.89 5.72
N HIS A 164 -35.07 -19.91 4.91
CA HIS A 164 -36.45 -20.28 4.60
C HIS A 164 -37.09 -20.83 5.89
N LEU A 165 -37.79 -19.95 6.62
CA LEU A 165 -38.66 -20.32 7.73
C LEU A 165 -39.94 -20.95 7.17
N SER A 166 -39.98 -22.27 7.04
CA SER A 166 -41.26 -22.98 6.96
C SER A 166 -41.87 -23.02 8.35
N MET A 167 -42.90 -22.20 8.58
CA MET A 167 -43.73 -22.24 9.79
C MET A 167 -44.56 -23.53 9.80
N GLU A 168 -44.07 -24.59 10.44
CA GLU A 168 -44.95 -25.66 10.93
C GLU A 168 -45.31 -25.39 12.40
N SER A 169 -46.61 -25.33 12.64
CA SER A 169 -47.24 -24.94 13.90
C SER A 169 -47.23 -26.11 14.89
N GLY A 170 -46.07 -26.40 15.48
CA GLY A 170 -45.90 -27.37 16.57
C GLY A 170 -45.49 -26.70 17.88
N ILE A 171 -45.83 -27.31 19.02
CA ILE A 171 -45.27 -26.93 20.32
C ILE A 171 -43.78 -27.24 20.27
N ALA A 172 -42.94 -26.21 20.35
CA ALA A 172 -41.49 -26.33 20.22
C ALA A 172 -40.96 -27.38 21.21
N THR A 173 -40.17 -28.33 20.71
CA THR A 173 -39.59 -29.36 21.56
C THR A 173 -38.59 -28.73 22.55
N PRO A 174 -38.33 -29.36 23.72
CA PRO A 174 -37.32 -28.87 24.65
C PRO A 174 -35.93 -28.67 24.01
N GLU A 175 -35.64 -29.44 22.97
CA GLU A 175 -34.40 -29.37 22.19
C GLU A 175 -34.38 -28.17 21.23
N GLU A 176 -35.49 -27.89 20.54
CA GLU A 176 -35.68 -26.67 19.74
C GLU A 176 -35.62 -25.40 20.58
N ILE A 177 -36.21 -25.40 21.78
CA ILE A 177 -36.14 -24.27 22.71
C ILE A 177 -34.70 -24.04 23.19
N LYS A 178 -33.94 -25.12 23.41
CA LYS A 178 -32.52 -25.05 23.78
C LYS A 178 -31.64 -24.55 22.63
N ASP A 179 -31.96 -24.91 21.39
CA ASP A 179 -31.29 -24.42 20.19
C ASP A 179 -31.60 -22.94 19.92
N LEU A 180 -32.86 -22.53 20.01
CA LEU A 180 -33.30 -21.13 19.91
C LEU A 180 -32.63 -20.23 20.95
N ARG A 181 -32.53 -20.68 22.21
CA ARG A 181 -31.81 -19.93 23.26
C ARG A 181 -30.32 -19.79 22.97
N ARG A 182 -29.69 -20.82 22.39
CA ARG A 182 -28.28 -20.76 21.96
C ARG A 182 -28.08 -19.77 20.82
N LYS A 183 -28.91 -19.83 19.78
CA LYS A 183 -28.88 -18.88 18.65
C LYS A 183 -29.14 -17.44 19.09
N ALA A 184 -30.10 -17.22 19.99
CA ALA A 184 -30.35 -15.91 20.59
C ALA A 184 -29.14 -15.38 21.37
N LYS A 185 -28.41 -16.26 22.08
CA LYS A 185 -27.18 -15.88 22.80
C LYS A 185 -26.06 -15.48 21.84
N ILE A 186 -25.88 -16.19 20.73
CA ILE A 186 -24.91 -15.81 19.69
C ILE A 186 -25.28 -14.45 19.10
N LEU A 187 -26.55 -14.21 18.80
CA LEU A 187 -27.03 -12.93 18.27
C LEU A 187 -26.83 -11.77 19.24
N GLU A 188 -27.07 -11.99 20.54
CA GLU A 188 -26.79 -11.03 21.60
C GLU A 188 -25.30 -10.67 21.66
N LEU A 189 -24.41 -11.68 21.60
CA LEU A 189 -22.96 -11.47 21.58
C LEU A 189 -22.50 -10.69 20.34
N LEU A 190 -23.09 -10.98 19.16
CA LEU A 190 -22.81 -10.25 17.93
C LEU A 190 -23.28 -8.79 18.00
N TYR A 191 -24.43 -8.55 18.60
CA TYR A 191 -24.94 -7.20 18.83
C TYR A 191 -24.10 -6.41 19.84
N GLU A 192 -23.66 -7.05 20.93
CA GLU A 192 -22.72 -6.44 21.88
C GLU A 192 -21.40 -6.08 21.20
N MET A 193 -20.87 -6.97 20.34
CA MET A 193 -19.68 -6.68 19.53
C MET A 193 -19.89 -5.50 18.60
N SER A 194 -20.95 -5.49 17.79
CA SER A 194 -21.16 -4.42 16.82
C SER A 194 -21.30 -3.05 17.51
N LYS A 195 -21.98 -3.00 18.66
CA LYS A 195 -22.09 -1.78 19.48
C LYS A 195 -20.76 -1.35 20.10
N SER A 196 -19.94 -2.30 20.54
CA SER A 196 -18.66 -2.02 21.19
C SER A 196 -17.55 -1.65 20.20
N LEU A 197 -17.60 -2.21 18.98
CA LEU A 197 -16.57 -2.06 17.95
C LEU A 197 -16.72 -0.77 17.13
N GLY A 198 -17.92 -0.20 17.04
CA GLY A 198 -18.16 1.08 16.36
C GLY A 198 -17.50 2.30 17.00
N THR A 199 -16.94 2.17 18.21
CA THR A 199 -16.30 3.27 18.96
C THR A 199 -14.81 3.09 19.20
N ILE A 200 -14.24 1.94 18.81
CA ILE A 200 -12.83 1.61 19.04
C ILE A 200 -12.04 1.83 17.76
N PHE A 201 -10.95 2.59 17.84
CA PHE A 201 -10.05 2.85 16.71
C PHE A 201 -8.66 2.23 16.89
N ASP A 202 -8.47 1.42 17.93
CA ASP A 202 -7.26 0.63 18.18
C ASP A 202 -7.49 -0.85 17.85
N LEU A 203 -6.63 -1.39 16.99
CA LEU A 203 -6.66 -2.80 16.62
C LEU A 203 -6.45 -3.71 17.83
N LYS A 204 -5.60 -3.31 18.78
CA LYS A 204 -5.30 -4.13 19.96
C LYS A 204 -6.53 -4.32 20.84
N GLU A 205 -7.25 -3.25 21.13
CA GLU A 205 -8.48 -3.28 21.93
C GLU A 205 -9.57 -4.15 21.29
N ILE A 206 -9.64 -4.17 19.96
CA ILE A 206 -10.58 -5.01 19.21
C ILE A 206 -10.26 -6.48 19.39
N PHE A 207 -9.00 -6.85 19.22
CA PHE A 207 -8.57 -8.23 19.40
C PHE A 207 -8.70 -8.68 20.86
N GLU A 208 -8.48 -7.79 21.83
CA GLU A 208 -8.74 -8.07 23.24
C GLU A 208 -10.22 -8.35 23.51
N LYS A 209 -11.14 -7.57 22.93
CA LYS A 209 -12.59 -7.82 23.07
C LYS A 209 -13.04 -9.09 22.34
N ALA A 210 -12.56 -9.32 21.11
CA ALA A 210 -12.89 -10.51 20.34
C ALA A 210 -12.43 -11.78 21.07
N THR A 211 -11.20 -11.80 21.59
CA THR A 211 -10.67 -12.92 22.35
C THR A 211 -11.42 -13.12 23.68
N ASP A 212 -11.80 -12.04 24.38
CA ASP A 212 -12.61 -12.11 25.60
C ASP A 212 -13.99 -12.76 25.37
N LEU A 213 -14.66 -12.39 24.28
CA LEU A 213 -15.98 -12.93 23.95
C LEU A 213 -15.94 -14.41 23.60
N ILE A 214 -14.96 -14.83 22.80
CA ILE A 214 -14.74 -16.26 22.54
C ILE A 214 -14.42 -16.99 23.84
N PHE A 215 -13.57 -16.40 24.69
CA PHE A 215 -13.16 -17.00 25.95
C PHE A 215 -14.32 -17.17 26.94
N ARG A 216 -15.27 -16.22 26.98
CA ARG A 216 -16.49 -16.28 27.81
C ARG A 216 -17.56 -17.20 27.20
N GLY A 217 -17.66 -17.25 25.87
CA GLY A 217 -18.67 -18.02 25.15
C GLY A 217 -18.28 -19.46 24.82
N THR A 218 -17.04 -19.86 25.10
CA THR A 218 -16.55 -21.23 24.85
C THR A 218 -15.83 -21.79 26.09
N PRO A 219 -15.73 -23.12 26.23
CA PRO A 219 -14.95 -23.75 27.29
C PRO A 219 -13.44 -23.77 26.98
N ALA A 220 -12.93 -22.81 26.20
CA ALA A 220 -11.53 -22.76 25.80
C ALA A 220 -10.62 -22.59 27.02
N ASP A 221 -9.47 -23.27 26.96
CA ASP A 221 -8.38 -23.06 27.92
C ASP A 221 -7.51 -21.89 27.47
N ARG A 222 -7.37 -21.71 26.15
CA ARG A 222 -6.64 -20.61 25.52
C ARG A 222 -7.39 -20.10 24.29
N VAL A 223 -7.35 -18.78 24.10
CA VAL A 223 -7.83 -18.09 22.90
C VAL A 223 -6.76 -17.10 22.46
N VAL A 224 -6.45 -17.10 21.17
CA VAL A 224 -5.41 -16.27 20.57
C VAL A 224 -5.94 -15.63 19.29
N ALA A 225 -5.73 -14.33 19.15
CA ALA A 225 -5.90 -13.61 17.91
C ALA A 225 -4.54 -13.41 17.23
N LEU A 226 -4.47 -13.76 15.96
CA LEU A 226 -3.27 -13.65 15.14
C LEU A 226 -3.58 -12.77 13.93
N ILE A 227 -2.76 -11.74 13.72
CA ILE A 227 -2.83 -10.88 12.53
C ILE A 227 -1.74 -11.28 11.55
N ALA A 228 -2.05 -11.22 10.26
CA ALA A 228 -1.05 -11.42 9.21
C ALA A 228 -0.27 -10.12 8.97
N ASP A 229 1.04 -10.21 8.73
CA ASP A 229 1.82 -9.05 8.33
C ASP A 229 1.48 -8.60 6.92
N GLU A 230 1.47 -7.28 6.71
CA GLU A 230 1.20 -6.65 5.43
C GLU A 230 2.40 -5.82 4.97
N THR A 231 2.63 -5.85 3.66
CA THR A 231 3.48 -4.90 2.94
C THR A 231 2.90 -3.49 2.98
N LEU A 232 3.73 -2.49 2.64
CA LEU A 232 3.29 -1.09 2.52
C LEU A 232 2.15 -0.88 1.51
N ASP A 233 2.03 -1.76 0.51
CA ASP A 233 0.96 -1.82 -0.48
C ASP A 233 -0.25 -2.68 -0.06
N GLY A 234 -0.27 -3.19 1.17
CA GLY A 234 -1.40 -3.92 1.76
C GLY A 234 -1.49 -5.40 1.37
N ARG A 235 -0.48 -5.95 0.68
CA ARG A 235 -0.39 -7.40 0.40
C ARG A 235 0.15 -8.13 1.61
N ILE A 236 -0.45 -9.25 1.94
CA ILE A 236 -0.02 -10.08 3.08
C ILE A 236 1.30 -10.77 2.73
N LEU A 237 2.29 -10.61 3.61
CA LEU A 237 3.60 -11.26 3.50
C LEU A 237 3.50 -12.69 4.01
N ASP A 238 3.77 -13.68 3.13
CA ASP A 238 4.00 -15.11 3.40
C ASP A 238 3.51 -15.61 4.77
N TYR A 239 2.19 -15.49 5.02
CA TYR A 239 1.46 -15.91 6.22
C TYR A 239 2.24 -15.79 7.55
N SER A 240 3.03 -14.72 7.76
CA SER A 240 3.64 -14.46 9.06
C SER A 240 2.57 -13.94 10.01
N LEU A 241 2.30 -14.72 11.05
CA LEU A 241 1.23 -14.47 12.00
C LEU A 241 1.79 -13.95 13.32
N ASN A 242 1.35 -12.77 13.71
CA ASN A 242 1.75 -12.12 14.95
C ASN A 242 0.60 -12.11 15.96
N PRO A 243 0.84 -12.54 17.22
CA PRO A 243 -0.17 -12.51 18.26
C PRO A 243 -0.49 -11.09 18.69
N VAL A 244 -1.77 -10.73 18.62
CA VAL A 244 -2.28 -9.39 18.93
C VAL A 244 -3.26 -9.37 20.10
N GLY A 245 -3.75 -10.55 20.51
CA GLY A 245 -4.60 -10.73 21.69
C GLY A 245 -4.52 -12.16 22.21
N VAL A 246 -4.47 -12.33 23.54
CA VAL A 246 -4.37 -13.64 24.20
C VAL A 246 -5.26 -13.68 25.44
N ARG A 247 -5.94 -14.80 25.67
CA ARG A 247 -6.67 -15.14 26.90
C ARG A 247 -6.35 -16.56 27.33
N THR A 248 -6.15 -16.78 28.63
CA THR A 248 -5.82 -18.09 29.21
C THR A 248 -6.57 -18.30 30.52
N ARG A 249 -7.05 -19.52 30.79
CA ARG A 249 -7.84 -19.83 32.00
C ARG A 249 -7.01 -20.06 33.27
N ASN A 250 -5.70 -20.24 33.16
CA ASN A 250 -4.81 -20.52 34.28
C ASN A 250 -3.54 -19.65 34.20
N GLU A 251 -3.19 -18.92 35.27
CA GLU A 251 -2.09 -17.96 35.26
C GLU A 251 -0.70 -18.61 35.12
N ASN A 252 -0.54 -19.86 35.59
CA ASN A 252 0.68 -20.66 35.36
C ASN A 252 0.90 -21.01 33.88
N ILE A 253 -0.18 -21.08 33.08
CA ILE A 253 -0.09 -21.24 31.62
C ILE A 253 0.36 -19.92 30.98
N GLY A 254 0.04 -18.79 31.62
CA GLY A 254 0.44 -17.44 31.23
C GLY A 254 1.93 -17.09 31.43
N GLN A 255 2.71 -17.93 32.14
CA GLN A 255 4.18 -17.82 32.21
C GLN A 255 4.90 -18.73 31.19
N MET A 256 4.22 -19.75 30.66
CA MET A 256 4.72 -20.60 29.56
C MET A 256 4.43 -20.03 28.15
N THR A 257 3.72 -18.91 28.08
CA THR A 257 3.30 -18.20 26.84
C THR A 257 4.45 -17.62 26.02
N GLU A 258 5.67 -17.47 26.56
CA GLU A 258 6.85 -17.10 25.75
C GLU A 258 7.23 -18.20 24.74
N LYS A 259 6.72 -19.43 24.89
CA LYS A 259 6.86 -20.54 23.94
C LYS A 259 5.51 -21.00 23.36
N LEU A 260 4.60 -20.07 23.08
CA LEU A 260 3.31 -20.36 22.48
C LEU A 260 3.49 -21.01 21.09
N THR A 261 3.36 -22.34 21.01
CA THR A 261 3.45 -23.06 19.73
C THR A 261 2.04 -23.27 19.20
N ILE A 262 1.54 -22.27 18.49
CA ILE A 262 0.28 -22.40 17.74
C ILE A 262 0.55 -23.30 16.54
N SER A 263 -0.39 -24.20 16.23
CA SER A 263 -0.29 -25.05 15.05
C SER A 263 -0.32 -24.22 13.76
N ARG A 264 0.86 -23.97 13.19
CA ARG A 264 1.01 -23.27 11.90
C ARG A 264 0.25 -23.98 10.79
N THR A 265 0.18 -25.31 10.85
CA THR A 265 -0.55 -26.12 9.87
C THR A 265 -2.05 -25.81 9.89
N ILE A 266 -2.65 -25.65 11.08
CA ILE A 266 -4.08 -25.30 11.20
C ILE A 266 -4.31 -23.87 10.74
N THR A 267 -3.51 -22.92 11.21
CA THR A 267 -3.72 -21.50 10.89
C THR A 267 -3.49 -21.20 9.40
N GLN A 268 -2.46 -21.79 8.79
CA GLN A 268 -2.22 -21.66 7.35
C GLN A 268 -3.31 -22.32 6.51
N LYS A 269 -3.80 -23.51 6.91
CA LYS A 269 -4.92 -24.17 6.22
C LYS A 269 -6.17 -23.29 6.25
N VAL A 270 -6.56 -22.80 7.43
CA VAL A 270 -7.72 -21.92 7.63
C VAL A 270 -7.61 -20.63 6.79
N MET A 271 -6.44 -20.01 6.73
CA MET A 271 -6.23 -18.80 5.92
C MET A 271 -6.25 -19.08 4.41
N ARG A 272 -5.58 -20.14 3.97
CA ARG A 272 -5.46 -20.50 2.55
C ARG A 272 -6.77 -20.99 1.97
N GLU A 273 -7.45 -21.88 2.70
CA GLU A 273 -8.70 -22.50 2.26
C GLU A 273 -9.92 -21.66 2.61
N LYS A 274 -9.76 -20.59 3.41
CA LYS A 274 -10.84 -19.66 3.80
C LYS A 274 -12.03 -20.37 4.47
N VAL A 275 -11.73 -21.37 5.30
CA VAL A 275 -12.71 -22.19 6.03
C VAL A 275 -12.49 -22.11 7.52
N ALA A 276 -13.58 -22.17 8.29
CA ALA A 276 -13.50 -22.39 9.73
C ALA A 276 -13.33 -23.89 10.00
N LEU A 277 -12.46 -24.24 10.94
CA LEU A 277 -12.07 -25.62 11.22
C LEU A 277 -12.29 -25.98 12.69
N LEU A 278 -13.00 -27.08 12.93
CA LEU A 278 -13.06 -27.78 14.20
C LEU A 278 -12.30 -29.11 14.09
N SER A 279 -11.31 -29.31 14.95
CA SER A 279 -10.59 -30.57 15.11
C SER A 279 -10.85 -31.14 16.51
N GLN A 280 -11.21 -32.42 16.58
CA GLN A 280 -11.54 -33.13 17.83
C GLN A 280 -10.49 -34.18 18.23
N ASP A 281 -9.56 -34.52 17.34
CA ASP A 281 -8.38 -35.33 17.65
C ASP A 281 -7.26 -35.08 16.63
N ALA A 282 -6.41 -34.09 16.92
CA ALA A 282 -5.32 -33.71 16.01
C ALA A 282 -4.27 -34.83 15.81
N LYS A 283 -4.32 -35.91 16.61
CA LYS A 283 -3.35 -37.03 16.58
C LYS A 283 -3.63 -38.09 15.51
N THR A 284 -4.87 -38.20 15.03
CA THR A 284 -5.30 -39.36 14.25
C THR A 284 -5.78 -38.99 12.84
N ASP A 285 -5.91 -37.70 12.52
CA ASP A 285 -6.32 -37.21 11.21
C ASP A 285 -5.20 -37.41 10.15
N ALA A 286 -5.45 -38.30 9.19
CA ALA A 286 -4.50 -38.73 8.17
C ALA A 286 -3.98 -37.58 7.28
N GLN A 287 -4.69 -36.45 7.20
CA GLN A 287 -4.25 -35.27 6.44
C GLN A 287 -3.15 -34.46 7.14
N PHE A 288 -2.86 -34.72 8.43
CA PHE A 288 -1.82 -34.03 9.20
C PHE A 288 -0.59 -34.90 9.49
N GLN A 289 -0.47 -36.04 8.81
CA GLN A 289 0.73 -36.89 8.85
C GLN A 289 1.95 -36.11 8.31
N GLY A 290 2.73 -35.55 9.24
CA GLY A 290 3.92 -34.74 8.95
C GLY A 290 4.07 -33.46 9.79
N ALA A 291 3.04 -33.02 10.51
CA ALA A 291 3.10 -31.81 11.33
C ALA A 291 3.72 -32.08 12.71
N GLU A 292 5.06 -32.09 12.83
CA GLU A 292 5.80 -32.32 14.09
C GLU A 292 5.33 -31.45 15.29
N SER A 293 4.74 -30.27 15.04
CA SER A 293 4.23 -29.36 16.07
C SER A 293 2.99 -29.87 16.82
N ILE A 294 2.18 -30.74 16.20
CA ILE A 294 0.97 -31.30 16.82
C ILE A 294 1.33 -32.44 17.79
N PHE A 295 2.40 -33.18 17.47
CA PHE A 295 2.80 -34.39 18.19
C PHE A 295 3.44 -34.12 19.57
N SER A 296 3.96 -32.90 19.81
CA SER A 296 4.75 -32.60 21.02
C SER A 296 3.97 -31.97 22.20
N GLN A 297 2.67 -31.60 22.05
CA GLN A 297 2.04 -30.64 22.98
C GLN A 297 0.68 -31.00 23.60
N GLY A 298 0.14 -32.19 23.32
CA GLY A 298 -1.07 -32.68 24.03
C GLY A 298 -2.40 -32.02 23.65
N VAL A 299 -2.44 -31.14 22.66
CA VAL A 299 -3.68 -30.50 22.16
C VAL A 299 -4.57 -31.56 21.50
N ARG A 300 -5.80 -31.73 22.01
CA ARG A 300 -6.76 -32.70 21.43
C ARG A 300 -7.92 -32.05 20.69
N SER A 301 -8.44 -30.90 21.15
CA SER A 301 -9.51 -30.20 20.46
C SER A 301 -9.21 -28.71 20.21
N THR A 302 -9.43 -28.27 18.97
CA THR A 302 -9.11 -26.93 18.49
C THR A 302 -10.22 -26.41 17.59
N ILE A 303 -10.54 -25.12 17.72
CA ILE A 303 -11.35 -24.37 16.76
C ILE A 303 -10.54 -23.20 16.22
N CYS A 304 -10.65 -22.93 14.92
CA CYS A 304 -9.97 -21.82 14.28
C CYS A 304 -10.83 -21.24 13.16
N ALA A 305 -10.91 -19.91 13.09
CA ALA A 305 -11.69 -19.19 12.09
C ALA A 305 -10.87 -18.07 11.45
N PRO A 306 -11.00 -17.85 10.13
CA PRO A 306 -10.29 -16.80 9.44
C PRO A 306 -10.93 -15.44 9.66
N LEU A 307 -10.10 -14.41 9.78
CA LEU A 307 -10.52 -13.01 9.75
C LEU A 307 -10.59 -12.56 8.29
N ILE A 308 -11.68 -12.89 7.60
CA ILE A 308 -11.82 -12.66 6.17
C ILE A 308 -12.85 -11.57 5.84
N THR A 309 -12.52 -10.73 4.88
CA THR A 309 -13.45 -9.83 4.17
C THR A 309 -13.44 -10.20 2.68
N GLU A 310 -14.32 -9.60 1.87
CA GLU A 310 -14.31 -9.82 0.41
C GLU A 310 -12.93 -9.51 -0.21
N SER A 311 -12.26 -8.50 0.36
CA SER A 311 -11.00 -7.96 -0.13
C SER A 311 -9.77 -8.77 0.29
N ASN A 312 -9.74 -9.31 1.52
CA ASN A 312 -8.51 -9.85 2.10
C ASN A 312 -8.72 -10.81 3.29
N VAL A 313 -7.66 -11.55 3.66
CA VAL A 313 -7.63 -12.43 4.86
C VAL A 313 -6.71 -11.83 5.92
N HIS A 314 -7.24 -11.03 6.83
CA HIS A 314 -6.47 -10.23 7.80
C HIS A 314 -5.74 -11.06 8.88
N GLY A 315 -6.06 -12.33 9.05
CA GLY A 315 -5.49 -13.19 10.10
C GLY A 315 -6.43 -14.31 10.52
N VAL A 316 -6.30 -14.80 11.76
CA VAL A 316 -7.14 -15.86 12.32
C VAL A 316 -7.45 -15.65 13.80
N LEU A 317 -8.59 -16.17 14.25
CA LEU A 317 -8.89 -16.43 15.66
C LEU A 317 -8.73 -17.92 15.92
N TYR A 318 -8.03 -18.26 16.99
CA TYR A 318 -7.65 -19.63 17.35
C TYR A 318 -8.00 -19.91 18.80
N ALA A 319 -8.58 -21.06 19.10
CA ALA A 319 -8.81 -21.51 20.46
C ALA A 319 -8.56 -23.02 20.61
N ASP A 320 -8.01 -23.43 21.75
CA ASP A 320 -7.76 -24.83 22.06
C ASP A 320 -8.18 -25.24 23.47
N ARG A 321 -8.38 -26.55 23.62
CA ARG A 321 -8.56 -27.23 24.89
C ARG A 321 -7.37 -28.15 25.15
N LEU A 322 -6.87 -28.08 26.39
CA LEU A 322 -5.76 -28.87 26.89
C LEU A 322 -6.25 -30.12 27.65
N ASP A 323 -7.52 -30.15 28.07
CA ASP A 323 -8.14 -31.32 28.69
C ASP A 323 -8.38 -32.46 27.65
N PRO A 324 -7.77 -33.65 27.85
CA PRO A 324 -7.91 -34.80 26.96
C PRO A 324 -9.34 -35.34 26.76
N PHE A 325 -10.26 -35.05 27.67
CA PHE A 325 -11.63 -35.58 27.67
C PHE A 325 -12.66 -34.54 27.25
N ALA A 326 -12.22 -33.34 26.88
CA ALA A 326 -13.08 -32.22 26.65
C ALA A 326 -12.89 -31.66 25.23
N ALA A 327 -13.98 -31.67 24.44
CA ALA A 327 -13.97 -31.23 23.05
C ALA A 327 -14.76 -29.93 22.85
N PHE A 328 -14.48 -29.24 21.74
CA PHE A 328 -15.39 -28.22 21.22
C PHE A 328 -16.52 -28.87 20.40
N THR A 329 -17.68 -28.23 20.40
CA THR A 329 -18.86 -28.59 19.62
C THR A 329 -18.94 -27.71 18.37
N PRO A 330 -19.75 -28.09 17.36
CA PRO A 330 -20.05 -27.24 16.21
C PRO A 330 -20.56 -25.84 16.60
N ASP A 331 -21.37 -25.71 17.66
CA ASP A 331 -21.84 -24.41 18.16
C ASP A 331 -20.70 -23.46 18.55
N HIS A 332 -19.61 -23.99 19.11
CA HIS A 332 -18.42 -23.18 19.42
C HIS A 332 -17.70 -22.72 18.16
N LEU A 333 -17.70 -23.56 17.09
CA LEU A 333 -17.17 -23.19 15.78
C LEU A 333 -18.02 -22.08 15.14
N GLU A 334 -19.34 -22.15 15.24
CA GLU A 334 -20.24 -21.09 14.76
C GLU A 334 -19.98 -19.76 15.50
N LEU A 335 -19.83 -19.81 16.83
CA LEU A 335 -19.54 -18.62 17.63
C LEU A 335 -18.21 -17.96 17.22
N ILE A 336 -17.10 -18.72 17.20
CA ILE A 336 -15.80 -18.14 16.84
C ILE A 336 -15.79 -17.60 15.41
N SER A 337 -16.51 -18.25 14.49
CA SER A 337 -16.62 -17.81 13.11
C SER A 337 -17.38 -16.49 12.99
N ALA A 338 -18.47 -16.34 13.73
CA ALA A 338 -19.25 -15.12 13.75
C ALA A 338 -18.46 -13.95 14.38
N VAL A 339 -17.74 -14.20 15.47
CA VAL A 339 -16.81 -13.24 16.08
C VAL A 339 -15.69 -12.86 15.10
N ALA A 340 -15.14 -13.83 14.37
CA ALA A 340 -14.07 -13.61 13.40
C ALA A 340 -14.53 -12.74 12.22
N ALA A 341 -15.71 -13.02 11.65
CA ALA A 341 -16.28 -12.21 10.56
C ALA A 341 -16.49 -10.74 11.00
N GLN A 342 -17.09 -10.52 12.17
CA GLN A 342 -17.31 -9.16 12.69
C GLN A 342 -15.98 -8.44 13.00
N THR A 343 -15.00 -9.17 13.51
CA THR A 343 -13.66 -8.63 13.79
C THR A 343 -12.96 -8.24 12.49
N ALA A 344 -13.06 -9.05 11.43
CA ALA A 344 -12.45 -8.79 10.13
C ALA A 344 -12.97 -7.49 9.49
N VAL A 345 -14.30 -7.29 9.46
CA VAL A 345 -14.92 -6.06 8.96
C VAL A 345 -14.47 -4.82 9.73
N THR A 346 -14.34 -4.94 11.06
CA THR A 346 -13.89 -3.82 11.90
C THR A 346 -12.43 -3.49 11.66
N VAL A 347 -11.57 -4.50 11.53
CA VAL A 347 -10.14 -4.34 11.20
C VAL A 347 -9.98 -3.63 9.86
N GLU A 348 -10.73 -4.03 8.84
CA GLU A 348 -10.71 -3.39 7.52
C GLU A 348 -11.14 -1.92 7.59
N THR A 349 -12.25 -1.64 8.28
CA THR A 349 -12.76 -0.27 8.51
C THR A 349 -11.70 0.63 9.16
N ILE A 350 -11.02 0.16 10.20
CA ILE A 350 -10.01 0.94 10.93
C ILE A 350 -8.76 1.16 10.10
N LYS A 351 -8.30 0.13 9.36
CA LYS A 351 -7.19 0.27 8.43
C LYS A 351 -7.50 1.34 7.37
N ALA A 352 -8.70 1.32 6.81
CA ALA A 352 -9.16 2.32 5.85
C ALA A 352 -9.19 3.73 6.45
N HIS A 353 -9.75 3.91 7.64
CA HIS A 353 -9.76 5.20 8.34
C HIS A 353 -8.35 5.73 8.65
N LYS A 354 -7.44 4.87 9.14
CA LYS A 354 -6.05 5.27 9.41
C LYS A 354 -5.31 5.68 8.15
N LYS A 355 -5.57 4.99 7.02
CA LYS A 355 -5.00 5.35 5.72
C LYS A 355 -5.49 6.72 5.26
N LEU A 356 -6.81 6.96 5.30
CA LEU A 356 -7.40 8.25 4.93
C LEU A 356 -6.86 9.40 5.79
N ALA A 357 -6.81 9.22 7.11
CA ALA A 357 -6.27 10.25 8.02
C ALA A 357 -4.80 10.59 7.71
N ARG A 358 -3.99 9.58 7.35
CA ARG A 358 -2.59 9.79 6.95
C ARG A 358 -2.49 10.54 5.62
N GLU A 359 -3.34 10.21 4.65
CA GLU A 359 -3.41 10.89 3.36
C GLU A 359 -3.85 12.36 3.50
N GLU A 360 -4.82 12.65 4.38
CA GLU A 360 -5.27 14.01 4.67
C GLU A 360 -4.17 14.86 5.30
N VAL A 361 -3.46 14.32 6.29
CA VAL A 361 -2.33 15.02 6.95
C VAL A 361 -1.18 15.24 5.96
N ALA A 362 -0.86 14.24 5.13
CA ALA A 362 0.14 14.38 4.07
C ALA A 362 -0.29 15.46 3.07
N ARG A 363 -1.54 15.44 2.60
CA ARG A 363 -2.09 16.43 1.67
C ARG A 363 -2.00 17.84 2.27
N ALA A 364 -2.47 18.03 3.50
CA ALA A 364 -2.43 19.33 4.17
C ALA A 364 -1.00 19.88 4.34
N ASN A 365 -0.03 19.00 4.61
CA ASN A 365 1.37 19.40 4.75
C ASN A 365 2.03 19.72 3.39
N TYR A 366 1.79 18.90 2.35
CA TYR A 366 2.38 19.10 1.04
C TYR A 366 1.72 20.24 0.24
N SER A 367 0.40 20.42 0.36
CA SER A 367 -0.35 21.48 -0.35
C SER A 367 0.07 22.90 0.05
N ARG A 368 0.75 23.08 1.18
CA ARG A 368 1.33 24.39 1.58
C ARG A 368 2.57 24.75 0.78
N PHE A 369 3.26 23.76 0.24
CA PHE A 369 4.58 23.94 -0.40
C PHE A 369 4.59 23.48 -1.85
N MET A 370 3.52 22.84 -2.33
CA MET A 370 3.43 22.24 -3.66
C MET A 370 2.04 22.46 -4.25
N PRO A 371 1.93 22.73 -5.57
CA PRO A 371 0.64 22.78 -6.25
C PRO A 371 -0.17 21.49 -6.05
N GLU A 372 -1.50 21.61 -6.01
CA GLU A 372 -2.42 20.51 -5.68
C GLU A 372 -2.25 19.28 -6.59
N TYR A 373 -1.97 19.49 -7.88
CA TYR A 373 -1.74 18.39 -8.81
C TYR A 373 -0.48 17.58 -8.46
N VAL A 374 0.58 18.22 -7.93
CA VAL A 374 1.81 17.54 -7.52
C VAL A 374 1.53 16.68 -6.30
N VAL A 375 0.77 17.22 -5.35
CA VAL A 375 0.35 16.48 -4.15
C VAL A 375 -0.48 15.26 -4.54
N LYS A 376 -1.44 15.43 -5.45
CA LYS A 376 -2.28 14.33 -5.96
C LYS A 376 -1.42 13.25 -6.63
N GLN A 377 -0.53 13.64 -7.54
CA GLN A 377 0.35 12.70 -8.23
C GLN A 377 1.29 11.98 -7.25
N LEU A 378 1.82 12.66 -6.24
CA LEU A 378 2.69 12.09 -5.21
C LEU A 378 1.95 11.07 -4.34
N LEU A 379 0.69 11.33 -3.99
CA LEU A 379 -0.15 10.41 -3.21
C LEU A 379 -0.59 9.19 -4.02
N GLU A 380 -0.91 9.37 -5.30
CA GLU A 380 -1.33 8.28 -6.19
C GLU A 380 -0.17 7.40 -6.65
N ASN A 381 1.01 7.97 -6.89
CA ASN A 381 2.19 7.24 -7.33
C ASN A 381 3.49 7.86 -6.79
N PRO A 382 3.93 7.49 -5.57
CA PRO A 382 5.17 7.99 -4.99
C PRO A 382 6.42 7.74 -5.86
N ALA A 383 6.37 6.71 -6.72
CA ALA A 383 7.46 6.34 -7.63
C ALA A 383 7.46 7.12 -8.96
N SER A 384 6.45 7.98 -9.21
CA SER A 384 6.44 8.85 -10.39
C SER A 384 7.45 9.99 -10.32
N PHE A 385 8.11 10.17 -9.17
CA PHE A 385 9.15 11.16 -8.97
C PHE A 385 10.44 10.73 -9.69
N ARG A 386 10.64 11.23 -10.91
CA ARG A 386 11.88 11.02 -11.67
C ARG A 386 12.36 12.36 -12.19
N LEU A 387 13.66 12.63 -12.01
CA LEU A 387 14.32 13.78 -12.63
C LEU A 387 14.21 13.67 -14.16
N GLY A 388 14.06 14.82 -14.79
CA GLY A 388 13.87 14.93 -16.23
C GLY A 388 12.59 15.67 -16.56
N GLY A 389 12.37 15.89 -17.85
CA GLY A 389 11.19 16.59 -18.33
C GLY A 389 10.82 16.16 -19.73
N VAL A 390 9.60 16.47 -20.11
CA VAL A 390 9.07 16.28 -21.46
C VAL A 390 8.99 17.63 -22.16
N ASN A 391 9.26 17.65 -23.46
CA ASN A 391 9.00 18.84 -24.26
C ASN A 391 7.51 18.95 -24.50
N GLN A 392 6.95 20.12 -24.16
CA GLN A 392 5.54 20.40 -24.30
C GLN A 392 5.35 21.87 -24.63
N LYS A 393 4.38 22.14 -25.52
CA LYS A 393 3.91 23.49 -25.77
C LYS A 393 3.14 24.01 -24.56
N ILE A 394 3.60 25.14 -24.01
CA ILE A 394 2.96 25.82 -22.89
C ILE A 394 2.88 27.32 -23.12
N THR A 395 2.02 27.98 -22.33
CA THR A 395 2.03 29.43 -22.19
C THR A 395 2.61 29.79 -20.83
N VAL A 396 3.67 30.60 -20.84
CA VAL A 396 4.34 31.07 -19.62
C VAL A 396 3.93 32.51 -19.37
N LEU A 397 3.54 32.81 -18.13
CA LEU A 397 3.19 34.14 -17.65
C LEU A 397 4.18 34.55 -16.56
N PHE A 398 4.78 35.73 -16.72
CA PHE A 398 5.51 36.41 -15.66
C PHE A 398 4.79 37.70 -15.27
N ALA A 399 4.77 38.00 -13.98
CA ALA A 399 4.27 39.26 -13.45
C ALA A 399 5.18 39.75 -12.33
N ASP A 400 5.47 41.05 -12.28
CA ASP A 400 6.45 41.66 -11.37
C ASP A 400 6.02 43.09 -10.98
N ILE A 401 6.34 43.51 -9.76
CA ILE A 401 5.94 44.81 -9.22
C ILE A 401 6.92 45.90 -9.67
N ARG A 402 6.38 46.89 -10.39
CA ARG A 402 7.19 48.01 -10.87
C ARG A 402 7.63 48.94 -9.75
N GLY A 403 8.94 49.19 -9.72
CA GLY A 403 9.57 50.04 -8.73
C GLY A 403 9.69 49.41 -7.34
N PHE A 404 9.49 48.10 -7.21
CA PHE A 404 9.49 47.43 -5.91
C PHE A 404 10.81 47.55 -5.16
N THR A 405 11.95 47.42 -5.84
CA THR A 405 13.28 47.53 -5.19
C THR A 405 13.40 48.87 -4.43
N ALA A 406 13.10 49.99 -5.09
CA ALA A 406 13.14 51.32 -4.49
C ALA A 406 12.09 51.48 -3.37
N LEU A 407 10.93 50.84 -3.50
CA LEU A 407 9.91 50.81 -2.45
C LEU A 407 10.40 50.04 -1.21
N SER A 408 11.05 48.90 -1.40
CA SER A 408 11.52 48.01 -0.33
C SER A 408 12.67 48.60 0.49
N GLU A 409 13.53 49.41 -0.14
CA GLU A 409 14.66 50.09 0.54
C GLU A 409 14.19 51.15 1.54
N ASN A 410 13.02 51.77 1.30
CA ASN A 410 12.53 52.90 2.09
C ASN A 410 11.39 52.51 3.05
N ALA A 411 10.93 51.26 3.04
CA ALA A 411 9.78 50.79 3.79
C ALA A 411 10.19 49.93 5.01
N ASN A 412 9.31 49.88 6.02
CA ASN A 412 9.48 48.93 7.13
C ASN A 412 9.40 47.48 6.58
N PRO A 413 10.39 46.61 6.86
CA PRO A 413 10.41 45.23 6.39
C PRO A 413 9.13 44.43 6.66
N GLU A 414 8.49 44.62 7.82
CA GLU A 414 7.23 43.94 8.16
C GLU A 414 6.09 44.37 7.23
N LYS A 415 6.04 45.66 6.88
CA LYS A 415 5.07 46.16 5.90
C LYS A 415 5.36 45.64 4.49
N VAL A 416 6.64 45.50 4.12
CA VAL A 416 7.00 44.93 2.81
C VAL A 416 6.51 43.48 2.70
N VAL A 417 6.75 42.67 3.73
CA VAL A 417 6.27 41.27 3.77
C VAL A 417 4.73 41.21 3.76
N GLY A 418 4.05 42.08 4.52
CA GLY A 418 2.59 42.15 4.53
C GLY A 418 2.00 42.50 3.16
N LEU A 419 2.60 43.46 2.45
CA LEU A 419 2.22 43.84 1.09
C LEU A 419 2.43 42.68 0.11
N LEU A 420 3.61 42.04 0.13
CA LEU A 420 3.92 40.90 -0.74
C LEU A 420 2.94 39.74 -0.51
N ASN A 421 2.64 39.40 0.74
CA ASN A 421 1.70 38.31 1.03
C ASN A 421 0.30 38.60 0.48
N LYS A 422 -0.20 39.85 0.60
CA LYS A 422 -1.49 40.24 0.03
C LYS A 422 -1.48 40.19 -1.50
N TYR A 423 -0.42 40.71 -2.11
CA TYR A 423 -0.22 40.67 -3.56
C TYR A 423 -0.17 39.23 -4.09
N PHE A 424 0.70 38.39 -3.54
CA PHE A 424 0.86 37.00 -3.97
C PHE A 424 -0.40 36.18 -3.75
N SER A 425 -1.13 36.40 -2.65
CA SER A 425 -2.42 35.74 -2.41
C SER A 425 -3.41 36.09 -3.52
N ALA A 426 -3.58 37.39 -3.83
CA ALA A 426 -4.52 37.85 -4.84
C ALA A 426 -4.16 37.37 -6.27
N MET A 427 -2.87 37.37 -6.63
CA MET A 427 -2.46 36.93 -7.96
C MET A 427 -2.53 35.41 -8.12
N SER A 428 -2.16 34.65 -7.09
CA SER A 428 -2.19 33.19 -7.13
C SER A 428 -3.61 32.64 -7.22
N GLU A 429 -4.56 33.25 -6.51
CA GLU A 429 -5.99 32.92 -6.63
C GLU A 429 -6.47 33.03 -8.09
N ILE A 430 -6.12 34.13 -8.77
CA ILE A 430 -6.46 34.34 -10.19
C ILE A 430 -5.79 33.30 -11.10
N ILE A 431 -4.53 32.95 -10.85
CA ILE A 431 -3.84 31.92 -11.63
C ILE A 431 -4.62 30.60 -11.54
N PHE A 432 -5.01 30.19 -10.32
CA PHE A 432 -5.75 28.96 -10.10
C PHE A 432 -7.17 28.99 -10.67
N GLU A 433 -7.89 30.12 -10.56
CA GLU A 433 -9.23 30.30 -11.14
C GLU A 433 -9.24 30.12 -12.66
N HIS A 434 -8.14 30.47 -13.33
CA HIS A 434 -7.96 30.31 -14.76
C HIS A 434 -7.26 28.98 -15.15
N GLY A 435 -7.12 28.04 -14.22
CA GLY A 435 -6.53 26.72 -14.48
C GLY A 435 -5.02 26.74 -14.72
N GLY A 436 -4.35 27.83 -14.34
CA GLY A 436 -2.90 27.94 -14.37
C GLY A 436 -2.25 27.28 -13.16
N THR A 437 -0.99 26.90 -13.34
CA THR A 437 -0.11 26.40 -12.29
C THR A 437 0.83 27.51 -11.85
N LEU A 438 0.79 27.89 -10.57
CA LEU A 438 1.85 28.71 -9.99
C LEU A 438 3.12 27.85 -9.88
N ASP A 439 4.19 28.28 -10.55
CA ASP A 439 5.47 27.60 -10.53
C ASP A 439 6.31 28.05 -9.33
N LYS A 440 6.61 29.35 -9.26
CA LYS A 440 7.33 29.95 -8.12
C LYS A 440 7.13 31.46 -8.01
N TYR A 441 7.41 31.96 -6.81
CA TYR A 441 7.66 33.39 -6.57
C TYR A 441 9.15 33.70 -6.80
N ILE A 442 9.44 34.83 -7.42
CA ILE A 442 10.78 35.28 -7.81
C ILE A 442 10.96 36.71 -7.29
N GLY A 443 11.46 36.85 -6.06
CA GLY A 443 11.51 38.17 -5.42
C GLY A 443 10.11 38.72 -5.18
N ASP A 444 9.76 39.82 -5.85
CA ASP A 444 8.44 40.44 -5.89
C ASP A 444 7.60 40.05 -7.12
N GLY A 445 8.18 39.25 -8.02
CA GLY A 445 7.50 38.67 -9.15
C GLY A 445 7.02 37.23 -8.94
N LEU A 446 6.30 36.72 -9.93
CA LEU A 446 5.81 35.35 -9.99
C LEU A 446 5.93 34.78 -11.40
N MET A 447 6.04 33.45 -11.49
CA MET A 447 5.94 32.70 -12.73
C MET A 447 4.77 31.72 -12.65
N ALA A 448 3.96 31.70 -13.70
CA ALA A 448 2.86 30.76 -13.87
C ALA A 448 2.94 30.04 -15.21
N LEU A 449 2.48 28.78 -15.23
CA LEU A 449 2.48 27.91 -16.39
C LEU A 449 1.04 27.53 -16.73
N PHE A 450 0.67 27.64 -18.00
CA PHE A 450 -0.58 27.14 -18.55
C PHE A 450 -0.26 26.04 -19.56
N GLY A 451 -0.89 24.89 -19.38
CA GLY A 451 -0.59 23.66 -20.12
C GLY A 451 0.34 22.68 -19.41
N ALA A 452 0.67 22.94 -18.14
CA ALA A 452 1.43 22.06 -17.27
C ALA A 452 0.74 21.93 -15.90
N PRO A 453 0.62 20.70 -15.33
CA PRO A 453 1.08 19.41 -15.86
C PRO A 453 0.18 18.85 -16.99
N THR A 454 -1.02 19.41 -17.13
CA THR A 454 -2.03 18.96 -18.10
C THR A 454 -2.24 20.05 -19.12
N ALA A 455 -2.20 19.69 -20.40
CA ALA A 455 -2.49 20.60 -21.49
C ALA A 455 -3.97 20.63 -21.86
N SER A 456 -4.42 21.80 -22.28
CA SER A 456 -5.73 22.09 -22.84
C SER A 456 -5.57 23.01 -24.07
N GLU A 457 -6.48 22.92 -25.03
CA GLU A 457 -6.48 23.83 -26.19
C GLU A 457 -6.69 25.30 -25.78
N GLU A 458 -7.25 25.55 -24.59
CA GLU A 458 -7.54 26.90 -24.10
C GLU A 458 -6.41 27.52 -23.25
N ASP A 459 -5.27 26.85 -23.07
CA ASP A 459 -4.21 27.28 -22.15
C ASP A 459 -3.73 28.72 -22.40
N ALA A 460 -3.44 29.05 -23.66
CA ALA A 460 -3.01 30.40 -24.04
C ALA A 460 -4.10 31.45 -23.80
N LEU A 461 -5.36 31.11 -24.11
CA LEU A 461 -6.49 32.00 -23.87
C LEU A 461 -6.72 32.23 -22.37
N ASN A 462 -6.58 31.18 -21.56
CA ASN A 462 -6.71 31.25 -20.12
C ASN A 462 -5.59 32.06 -19.48
N ALA A 463 -4.35 31.93 -19.95
CA ALA A 463 -3.24 32.77 -19.53
C ALA A 463 -3.50 34.26 -19.82
N VAL A 464 -4.01 34.57 -21.01
CA VAL A 464 -4.37 35.94 -21.40
C VAL A 464 -5.52 36.48 -20.53
N LYS A 465 -6.57 35.68 -20.30
CA LYS A 465 -7.67 36.06 -19.39
C LYS A 465 -7.15 36.31 -17.98
N ALA A 466 -6.27 35.45 -17.46
CA ALA A 466 -5.66 35.61 -16.15
C ALA A 466 -4.89 36.93 -16.04
N ALA A 467 -4.04 37.26 -17.03
CA ALA A 467 -3.31 38.52 -17.07
C ALA A 467 -4.23 39.76 -17.05
N VAL A 468 -5.33 39.72 -17.82
CA VAL A 468 -6.36 40.76 -17.81
C VAL A 468 -7.05 40.88 -16.45
N THR A 469 -7.41 39.75 -15.85
CA THR A 469 -8.03 39.70 -14.51
C THR A 469 -7.08 40.22 -13.44
N MET A 470 -5.78 39.91 -13.51
CA MET A 470 -4.75 40.44 -12.61
C MET A 470 -4.69 41.96 -12.64
N GLN A 471 -4.59 42.56 -13.84
CA GLN A 471 -4.57 44.04 -13.95
C GLN A 471 -5.84 44.68 -13.40
N LYS A 472 -7.02 44.07 -13.64
CA LYS A 472 -8.29 44.54 -13.05
C LYS A 472 -8.32 44.39 -11.53
N ARG A 473 -7.80 43.28 -10.98
CA ARG A 473 -7.73 43.04 -9.53
C ARG A 473 -6.82 44.04 -8.84
N MET A 474 -5.74 44.45 -9.49
CA MET A 474 -4.80 45.45 -8.96
C MET A 474 -5.47 46.78 -8.64
N VAL A 475 -6.52 47.18 -9.36
CA VAL A 475 -7.29 48.40 -9.06
C VAL A 475 -7.90 48.30 -7.65
N LYS A 476 -8.65 47.21 -7.39
CA LYS A 476 -9.28 46.97 -6.08
C LYS A 476 -8.24 46.73 -4.98
N LEU A 477 -7.18 45.99 -5.29
CA LEU A 477 -6.14 45.65 -4.32
C LEU A 477 -5.43 46.92 -3.83
N ASN A 478 -5.18 47.88 -4.72
CA ASN A 478 -4.61 49.16 -4.34
C ASN A 478 -5.53 50.01 -3.46
N GLU A 479 -6.85 49.89 -3.59
CA GLU A 479 -7.80 50.55 -2.68
C GLU A 479 -7.72 49.94 -1.27
N GLU A 480 -7.68 48.61 -1.18
CA GLU A 480 -7.50 47.85 0.07
C GLU A 480 -6.16 48.20 0.73
N LEU A 481 -5.06 48.16 -0.04
CA LEU A 481 -3.71 48.49 0.41
C LEU A 481 -3.63 49.92 0.94
N ARG A 482 -4.25 50.89 0.24
CA ARG A 482 -4.29 52.28 0.68
C ARG A 482 -5.05 52.45 2.00
N ALA A 483 -6.17 51.74 2.19
CA ALA A 483 -6.94 51.79 3.43
C ALA A 483 -6.13 51.28 4.64
N GLU A 484 -5.20 50.36 4.40
CA GLU A 484 -4.29 49.80 5.41
C GLU A 484 -2.94 50.55 5.50
N GLY A 485 -2.78 51.67 4.77
CA GLY A 485 -1.59 52.51 4.82
C GLY A 485 -0.35 51.90 4.14
N TYR A 486 -0.57 51.09 3.10
CA TYR A 486 0.48 50.64 2.17
C TYR A 486 0.58 51.59 0.96
N SER A 487 1.75 51.57 0.32
CA SER A 487 2.00 52.30 -0.92
C SER A 487 1.26 51.69 -2.10
N HIS A 488 0.91 52.53 -3.08
CA HIS A 488 0.36 52.07 -4.35
C HIS A 488 1.42 51.26 -5.13
N ILE A 489 1.00 50.16 -5.75
CA ILE A 489 1.84 49.30 -6.57
C ILE A 489 1.21 49.07 -7.94
N SER A 490 2.04 48.88 -8.95
CA SER A 490 1.62 48.51 -10.31
C SER A 490 2.45 47.34 -10.79
N ILE A 491 1.89 46.52 -11.68
CA ILE A 491 2.58 45.33 -12.22
C ILE A 491 2.72 45.42 -13.72
N GLY A 492 3.85 44.91 -14.23
CA GLY A 492 3.98 44.59 -15.65
C GLY A 492 3.86 43.07 -15.83
N ILE A 493 3.22 42.66 -16.92
CA ILE A 493 2.97 41.24 -17.23
C ILE A 493 3.51 40.91 -18.61
N GLY A 494 4.17 39.75 -18.73
CA GLY A 494 4.69 39.20 -19.99
C GLY A 494 4.18 37.79 -20.24
N LEU A 495 3.72 37.51 -21.47
CA LEU A 495 3.25 36.19 -21.88
C LEU A 495 3.92 35.71 -23.17
N HIS A 496 4.38 34.46 -23.17
CA HIS A 496 4.85 33.80 -24.38
C HIS A 496 4.40 32.34 -24.43
N THR A 497 4.04 31.89 -25.63
CA THR A 497 3.63 30.50 -25.92
C THR A 497 4.67 29.83 -26.80
N GLY A 498 5.15 28.66 -26.39
CA GLY A 498 6.12 27.88 -27.16
C GLY A 498 6.48 26.56 -26.50
N GLU A 499 7.39 25.83 -27.14
CA GLU A 499 7.91 24.56 -26.61
C GLU A 499 8.89 24.81 -25.45
N ALA A 500 8.64 24.17 -24.31
CA ALA A 500 9.54 24.16 -23.16
C ALA A 500 9.71 22.74 -22.63
N THR A 501 10.83 22.48 -21.97
CA THR A 501 11.05 21.23 -21.24
C THR A 501 10.45 21.37 -19.84
N ILE A 502 9.51 20.51 -19.50
CA ILE A 502 8.74 20.58 -18.25
C ILE A 502 8.94 19.29 -17.46
N GLY A 503 9.28 19.44 -16.19
CA GLY A 503 9.38 18.30 -15.29
C GLY A 503 10.15 18.66 -14.03
N TYR A 504 10.60 17.62 -13.32
CA TYR A 504 11.38 17.81 -12.11
C TYR A 504 12.83 18.10 -12.49
N ILE A 505 13.24 19.37 -12.31
CA ILE A 505 14.59 19.82 -12.58
C ILE A 505 15.33 20.09 -11.27
N GLY A 506 16.58 19.61 -11.20
CA GLY A 506 17.45 19.80 -10.05
C GLY A 506 18.32 18.59 -9.79
N SER A 507 18.48 18.24 -8.52
CA SER A 507 19.22 17.06 -8.05
C SER A 507 18.29 16.11 -7.31
N ASP A 508 18.72 14.87 -7.07
CA ASP A 508 17.94 13.87 -6.33
C ASP A 508 17.55 14.34 -4.91
N LYS A 509 18.31 15.26 -4.33
CA LYS A 509 18.05 15.81 -2.99
C LYS A 509 17.15 17.04 -3.00
N ARG A 510 17.08 17.75 -4.13
CA ARG A 510 16.32 18.99 -4.28
C ARG A 510 16.01 19.20 -5.75
N SER A 511 14.74 19.04 -6.09
CA SER A 511 14.20 19.26 -7.42
C SER A 511 12.92 20.07 -7.33
N GLU A 512 12.67 20.89 -8.34
CA GLU A 512 11.46 21.68 -8.48
C GLU A 512 10.78 21.26 -9.78
N TYR A 513 9.45 21.05 -9.73
CA TYR A 513 8.68 20.87 -10.95
C TYR A 513 8.60 22.22 -11.64
N THR A 514 9.22 22.36 -12.80
CA THR A 514 9.33 23.65 -13.49
C THR A 514 9.52 23.51 -14.99
N ALA A 515 9.33 24.63 -15.69
CA ALA A 515 9.61 24.73 -17.11
C ALA A 515 10.98 25.39 -17.35
N ILE A 516 11.74 24.86 -18.33
CA ILE A 516 13.01 25.43 -18.77
C ILE A 516 13.02 25.48 -20.29
N GLY A 517 13.57 26.56 -20.83
CA GLY A 517 13.79 26.71 -22.26
C GLY A 517 13.78 28.16 -22.70
N ASP A 518 13.98 28.37 -24.00
CA ASP A 518 13.92 29.70 -24.60
C ASP A 518 12.53 30.34 -24.43
N THR A 519 11.46 29.55 -24.40
CA THR A 519 10.10 30.02 -24.14
C THR A 519 9.96 30.74 -22.80
N VAL A 520 10.54 30.18 -21.72
CA VAL A 520 10.53 30.79 -20.38
C VAL A 520 11.32 32.10 -20.38
N ASN A 521 12.51 32.08 -20.99
CA ASN A 521 13.37 33.26 -21.08
C ASN A 521 12.72 34.41 -21.86
N LEU A 522 11.96 34.11 -22.93
CA LEU A 522 11.28 35.13 -23.71
C LEU A 522 10.09 35.74 -22.96
N ALA A 523 9.31 34.92 -22.25
CA ALA A 523 8.22 35.41 -21.40
C ALA A 523 8.74 36.39 -20.31
N ALA A 524 9.81 36.01 -19.61
CA ALA A 524 10.45 36.86 -18.61
C ALA A 524 10.92 38.20 -19.20
N ARG A 525 11.47 38.19 -20.42
CA ARG A 525 11.92 39.43 -21.08
C ARG A 525 10.77 40.34 -21.49
N LEU A 526 9.64 39.77 -21.94
CA LEU A 526 8.45 40.56 -22.22
C LEU A 526 7.94 41.24 -20.96
N GLU A 527 7.90 40.49 -19.85
CA GLU A 527 7.57 41.07 -18.55
C GLU A 527 8.51 42.22 -18.24
N SER A 528 9.83 42.02 -18.27
CA SER A 528 10.79 43.07 -17.88
C SER A 528 10.73 44.35 -18.76
N ASN A 529 10.12 44.29 -19.95
CA ASN A 529 9.90 45.45 -20.83
C ASN A 529 8.48 46.04 -20.70
N ALA A 530 7.58 45.40 -19.98
CA ALA A 530 6.23 45.90 -19.72
C ALA A 530 6.26 47.00 -18.64
N SER A 531 5.67 48.15 -18.92
CA SER A 531 5.47 49.21 -17.92
C SER A 531 4.37 48.83 -16.91
N GLY A 532 4.24 49.60 -15.83
CA GLY A 532 3.17 49.40 -14.85
C GLY A 532 1.79 49.50 -15.50
N GLY A 533 0.98 48.46 -15.36
CA GLY A 533 -0.34 48.35 -15.99
C GLY A 533 -0.32 47.75 -17.41
N GLN A 534 0.85 47.44 -17.98
CA GLN A 534 0.94 46.83 -19.30
C GLN A 534 0.92 45.29 -19.23
N ILE A 535 0.38 44.71 -20.29
CA ILE A 535 0.43 43.26 -20.55
C ILE A 535 1.02 43.09 -21.95
N LEU A 536 2.22 42.53 -22.04
CA LEU A 536 2.91 42.27 -23.29
C LEU A 536 2.83 40.78 -23.64
N MET A 537 2.62 40.47 -24.92
CA MET A 537 2.68 39.11 -25.42
C MET A 537 3.32 39.03 -26.81
N THR A 538 3.77 37.84 -27.19
CA THR A 538 4.19 37.54 -28.57
C THR A 538 3.00 37.24 -29.49
N ASP A 539 3.23 37.34 -30.79
CA ASP A 539 2.39 36.77 -31.86
C ASP A 539 1.97 35.31 -31.60
N ALA A 540 2.90 34.45 -31.18
CA ALA A 540 2.62 33.04 -30.90
C ALA A 540 1.53 32.86 -29.82
N THR A 541 1.46 33.74 -28.82
CA THR A 541 0.42 33.73 -27.79
C THR A 541 -0.90 34.27 -28.32
N ALA A 542 -0.86 35.31 -29.17
CA ALA A 542 -2.05 35.84 -29.82
C ALA A 542 -2.70 34.78 -30.72
N GLU A 543 -1.92 34.08 -31.54
CA GLU A 543 -2.38 32.99 -32.38
C GLU A 543 -2.94 31.83 -31.57
N ALA A 544 -2.20 31.37 -30.54
CA ALA A 544 -2.63 30.27 -29.68
C ALA A 544 -3.90 30.61 -28.86
N SER A 545 -4.12 31.88 -28.51
CA SER A 545 -5.36 32.35 -27.87
C SER A 545 -6.50 32.61 -28.86
N GLY A 546 -6.28 32.37 -30.16
CA GLY A 546 -7.25 32.52 -31.23
C GLY A 546 -7.52 33.98 -31.63
N ASN A 547 -6.60 34.90 -31.35
CA ASN A 547 -6.71 36.34 -31.65
C ASN A 547 -7.99 36.98 -31.09
N ARG A 548 -8.45 36.51 -29.93
CA ARG A 548 -9.74 36.89 -29.33
C ARG A 548 -9.70 38.15 -28.48
N VAL A 549 -8.54 38.80 -28.36
CA VAL A 549 -8.31 39.91 -27.43
C VAL A 549 -7.79 41.11 -28.21
N PRO A 550 -8.30 42.34 -27.94
CA PRO A 550 -7.83 43.54 -28.62
C PRO A 550 -6.38 43.85 -28.25
N VAL A 551 -5.56 44.17 -29.25
CA VAL A 551 -4.12 44.42 -29.08
C VAL A 551 -3.66 45.67 -29.81
N ASN A 552 -2.60 46.29 -29.30
CA ASN A 552 -1.78 47.26 -30.03
C ASN A 552 -0.48 46.58 -30.48
N VAL A 553 -0.04 46.85 -31.70
CA VAL A 553 1.27 46.39 -32.19
C VAL A 553 2.33 47.37 -31.70
N LEU A 554 3.38 46.86 -31.04
CA LEU A 554 4.51 47.66 -30.58
C LEU A 554 5.73 47.45 -31.49
N GLU A 555 6.75 48.29 -31.30
CA GLU A 555 8.04 48.08 -31.95
C GLU A 555 8.65 46.74 -31.51
N PRO A 556 9.20 45.94 -32.46
CA PRO A 556 9.78 44.65 -32.13
C PRO A 556 10.92 44.76 -31.11
N LEU A 557 10.91 43.87 -30.12
CA LEU A 557 11.94 43.83 -29.09
C LEU A 557 13.16 43.08 -29.60
N THR A 558 14.34 43.71 -29.53
CA THR A 558 15.61 43.02 -29.80
C THR A 558 16.06 42.27 -28.57
N VAL A 559 16.10 40.93 -28.65
CA VAL A 559 16.45 40.06 -27.53
C VAL A 559 17.91 39.65 -27.62
N LYS A 560 18.69 39.82 -26.53
CA LYS A 560 20.06 39.29 -26.44
C LYS A 560 20.05 37.79 -26.76
N ASN A 561 20.85 37.38 -27.73
CA ASN A 561 21.00 36.01 -28.26
C ASN A 561 19.92 35.55 -29.27
N ARG A 562 19.08 36.45 -29.80
CA ARG A 562 18.26 36.18 -31.00
C ARG A 562 18.64 37.15 -32.14
N VAL A 563 18.76 36.60 -33.35
CA VAL A 563 19.12 37.37 -34.55
C VAL A 563 17.91 38.14 -35.10
N GLN A 564 16.70 37.59 -34.94
CA GLN A 564 15.47 38.23 -35.38
C GLN A 564 14.78 38.95 -34.21
N PRO A 565 14.35 40.21 -34.39
CA PRO A 565 13.50 40.91 -33.43
C PRO A 565 12.20 40.15 -33.19
N VAL A 566 11.71 40.16 -31.95
CA VAL A 566 10.46 39.49 -31.58
C VAL A 566 9.32 40.49 -31.70
N ALA A 567 8.27 40.13 -32.44
CA ALA A 567 7.06 40.94 -32.51
C ALA A 567 6.38 41.00 -31.13
N VAL A 568 6.06 42.20 -30.68
CA VAL A 568 5.44 42.43 -29.37
C VAL A 568 4.07 43.06 -29.56
N LEU A 569 3.10 42.52 -28.85
CA LEU A 569 1.72 42.99 -28.81
C LEU A 569 1.39 43.41 -27.38
N GLU A 570 0.76 44.57 -27.22
CA GLU A 570 0.19 45.00 -25.95
C GLU A 570 -1.30 44.66 -25.92
N ILE A 571 -1.75 43.93 -24.90
CA ILE A 571 -3.16 43.64 -24.69
C ILE A 571 -3.88 44.86 -24.12
N ARG A 572 -5.00 45.25 -24.74
CA ARG A 572 -5.89 46.29 -24.21
C ARG A 572 -6.91 45.65 -23.27
N TRP A 573 -6.85 46.00 -21.99
CA TRP A 573 -7.69 45.41 -20.94
C TRP A 573 -8.63 46.40 -20.22
N GLY A 574 -8.42 47.70 -20.45
CA GLY A 574 -9.14 48.81 -19.85
C GLY A 574 -10.52 49.07 -20.45
#